data_AF-A0AAJ6G9F6-F1
#
_entry.id   AF-A0AAJ6G9F6-F1
#
_cell.length_a   1.000
_cell.length_b   1.000
_cell.length_c   1.000
_cell.angle_alpha   90.00
_cell.angle_beta   90.00
_cell.angle_gamma   90.00
#
_symmetry.space_group_name_H-M   'P 1'
#
loop_
_entity.id
_entity.type
_entity.pdbx_description
1 polymer ?
#
loop_
_entity_poly.entity_id
_entity_poly.type
_entity_poly.pdbx_seq_one_letter_code
_entity_poly.pdbx_strand_id
1 'polypeptide(L)'
;MKRLFFYIILLIYSTALFGFRDIEREDSFSSSKFNDWLLIATFNSDNVPSFKFVSKHDDKEWESLDSAKNEYYYKGDNSKAGIFAIYNMKYYQYRGYNPLYTKQLNSKYSNMLKRFYFYRFSGKGAGLIALDNSLVAVDTYSKYVYIYGMPIREKVTFGVDVPLEWGAADTNMASGKDFMPFYMYDPVGHVNEDGSVVLYDQYKESFLDKEKRYKPVFNNKSIYR
;
A
#
# COMPACT_ATOMS: atom_id res chain seq x y z
N MET A 1 -44.59 25.48 -45.56
CA MET A 1 -43.39 26.11 -44.97
C MET A 1 -43.53 26.13 -43.45
N LYS A 2 -42.51 25.60 -42.75
CA LYS A 2 -42.17 25.66 -41.31
C LYS A 2 -43.22 25.15 -40.29
N ARG A 3 -43.05 23.89 -39.86
CA ARG A 3 -43.55 23.35 -38.59
C ARG A 3 -42.69 23.93 -37.45
N LEU A 4 -43.30 24.69 -36.53
CA LEU A 4 -42.67 25.13 -35.27
C LEU A 4 -42.99 24.08 -34.21
N PHE A 5 -42.03 23.24 -33.84
CA PHE A 5 -42.13 22.37 -32.67
C PHE A 5 -41.69 23.16 -31.43
N PHE A 6 -42.61 23.36 -30.49
CA PHE A 6 -42.29 23.78 -29.13
C PHE A 6 -41.63 22.60 -28.41
N TYR A 7 -40.33 22.71 -28.10
CA TYR A 7 -39.69 21.81 -27.14
C TYR A 7 -39.84 22.40 -25.74
N ILE A 8 -40.70 21.79 -24.93
CA ILE A 8 -40.72 21.95 -23.48
C ILE A 8 -39.47 21.22 -22.95
N ILE A 9 -38.51 21.98 -22.42
CA ILE A 9 -37.37 21.42 -21.69
C ILE A 9 -37.87 21.10 -20.27
N LEU A 10 -38.12 19.81 -20.00
CA LEU A 10 -38.23 19.32 -18.64
C LEU A 10 -36.82 19.31 -18.02
N LEU A 11 -36.53 20.26 -17.13
CA LEU A 11 -35.38 20.16 -16.23
C LEU A 11 -35.68 19.07 -15.19
N ILE A 12 -35.19 17.86 -15.44
CA ILE A 12 -35.07 16.85 -14.38
C ILE A 12 -33.78 17.18 -13.63
N TYR A 13 -33.92 17.80 -12.46
CA TYR A 13 -32.87 17.79 -11.44
C TYR A 13 -32.70 16.35 -10.97
N SER A 14 -31.78 15.63 -11.60
CA SER A 14 -31.23 14.40 -11.03
C SER A 14 -30.31 14.82 -9.90
N THR A 15 -30.82 14.78 -8.67
CA THR A 15 -29.97 14.64 -7.49
C THR A 15 -29.36 13.25 -7.54
N ALA A 16 -28.28 13.11 -8.30
CA ALA A 16 -27.42 11.93 -8.21
C ALA A 16 -26.77 11.93 -6.81
N LEU A 17 -27.40 11.23 -5.88
CA LEU A 17 -26.71 10.64 -4.74
C LEU A 17 -25.62 9.74 -5.32
N PHE A 18 -24.39 10.25 -5.36
CA PHE A 18 -23.19 9.47 -5.69
C PHE A 18 -22.98 8.45 -4.57
N GLY A 19 -23.72 7.35 -4.63
CA GLY A 19 -23.35 6.12 -3.94
C GLY A 19 -22.08 5.59 -4.57
N PHE A 20 -21.12 5.19 -3.73
CA PHE A 20 -19.94 4.39 -4.06
C PHE A 20 -20.35 3.22 -4.98
N ARG A 21 -20.33 3.42 -6.29
CA ARG A 21 -20.51 2.36 -7.29
C ARG A 21 -19.14 2.05 -7.86
N ASP A 22 -18.60 0.94 -7.36
CA ASP A 22 -17.77 -0.04 -8.05
C ASP A 22 -16.71 0.53 -9.00
N ILE A 23 -15.58 0.94 -8.43
CA ILE A 23 -14.30 0.86 -9.14
C ILE A 23 -13.67 -0.48 -8.73
N GLU A 24 -14.33 -1.57 -9.11
CA GLU A 24 -13.67 -2.88 -9.21
C GLU A 24 -12.89 -2.88 -10.53
N ARG A 25 -11.63 -3.32 -10.47
CA ARG A 25 -10.94 -3.75 -11.70
C ARG A 25 -11.70 -4.98 -12.23
N GLU A 26 -11.84 -5.11 -13.55
CA GLU A 26 -12.51 -6.23 -14.22
C GLU A 26 -12.02 -7.62 -13.76
N ASP A 27 -10.79 -7.73 -13.25
CA ASP A 27 -10.30 -8.93 -12.56
C ASP A 27 -10.75 -8.94 -11.08
N SER A 28 -12.00 -9.33 -10.83
CA SER A 28 -12.60 -9.34 -9.49
C SER A 28 -12.40 -10.67 -8.76
N PHE A 29 -11.14 -11.07 -8.55
CA PHE A 29 -10.89 -12.20 -7.65
C PHE A 29 -11.26 -11.86 -6.20
N SER A 30 -11.67 -12.86 -5.44
CA SER A 30 -12.13 -12.69 -4.06
C SER A 30 -11.05 -12.05 -3.18
N SER A 31 -11.43 -11.00 -2.44
CA SER A 31 -10.59 -10.38 -1.41
C SER A 31 -10.15 -11.36 -0.33
N SER A 32 -10.87 -12.48 -0.14
CA SER A 32 -10.51 -13.51 0.82
C SER A 32 -9.15 -14.17 0.53
N LYS A 33 -8.66 -14.14 -0.73
CA LYS A 33 -7.34 -14.68 -1.08
C LYS A 33 -6.20 -14.04 -0.26
N PHE A 34 -6.32 -12.75 0.08
CA PHE A 34 -5.32 -12.04 0.89
C PHE A 34 -5.20 -12.54 2.34
N ASN A 35 -6.17 -13.32 2.83
CA ASN A 35 -6.08 -13.94 4.16
C ASN A 35 -5.04 -15.05 4.22
N ASP A 36 -4.88 -15.77 3.11
CA ASP A 36 -3.97 -16.91 2.98
C ASP A 36 -2.71 -16.58 2.19
N TRP A 37 -2.73 -15.51 1.39
CA TRP A 37 -1.56 -15.09 0.63
C TRP A 37 -0.48 -14.48 1.52
N LEU A 38 0.74 -14.96 1.31
CA LEU A 38 1.96 -14.46 1.92
C LEU A 38 2.64 -13.49 0.94
N LEU A 39 3.00 -12.30 1.43
CA LEU A 39 3.74 -11.32 0.64
C LEU A 39 5.24 -11.62 0.70
N ILE A 40 5.88 -11.73 -0.45
CA ILE A 40 7.33 -11.79 -0.60
C ILE A 40 7.81 -10.48 -1.21
N ALA A 41 8.82 -9.86 -0.59
CA ALA A 41 9.53 -8.70 -1.11
C ALA A 41 10.93 -9.09 -1.60
N THR A 42 11.29 -8.57 -2.77
CA THR A 42 12.63 -8.65 -3.34
C THR A 42 13.10 -7.25 -3.71
N PHE A 43 14.41 -7.05 -3.81
CA PHE A 43 14.99 -5.74 -4.07
C PHE A 43 16.05 -5.88 -5.17
N ASN A 44 16.01 -4.99 -6.16
CA ASN A 44 17.02 -4.97 -7.22
C ASN A 44 18.35 -4.36 -6.72
N SER A 45 19.31 -4.16 -7.62
CA SER A 45 20.61 -3.54 -7.32
C SER A 45 20.50 -2.10 -6.79
N ASP A 46 19.46 -1.38 -7.19
CA ASP A 46 19.17 -0.01 -6.78
C ASP A 46 18.24 0.05 -5.56
N ASN A 47 17.99 -1.09 -4.91
CA ASN A 47 17.07 -1.26 -3.79
C ASN A 47 15.61 -0.91 -4.10
N VAL A 48 15.22 -0.87 -5.37
CA VAL A 48 13.82 -0.74 -5.77
C VAL A 48 13.09 -2.04 -5.42
N PRO A 49 12.00 -1.99 -4.64
CA PRO A 49 11.29 -3.17 -4.22
C PRO A 49 10.45 -3.76 -5.35
N SER A 50 10.26 -5.07 -5.29
CA SER A 50 9.31 -5.84 -6.10
C SER A 50 8.57 -6.82 -5.20
N PHE A 51 7.31 -7.07 -5.53
CA PHE A 51 6.39 -7.79 -4.66
C PHE A 51 5.75 -8.97 -5.39
N LYS A 52 5.46 -10.04 -4.65
CA LYS A 52 4.63 -11.13 -5.11
C LYS A 52 3.86 -11.73 -3.94
N PHE A 53 2.61 -12.08 -4.17
CA PHE A 53 1.84 -12.93 -3.29
C PHE A 53 1.99 -14.39 -3.70
N VAL A 54 2.18 -15.26 -2.72
CA VAL A 54 2.14 -16.71 -2.90
C VAL A 54 1.09 -17.29 -1.97
N SER A 55 0.45 -18.38 -2.40
CA SER A 55 -0.40 -19.14 -1.49
C SER A 55 0.40 -19.62 -0.28
N LYS A 56 -0.27 -19.71 0.88
CA LYS A 56 0.30 -20.46 2.00
C LYS A 56 0.68 -21.86 1.53
N HIS A 57 1.83 -22.32 1.99
CA HIS A 57 2.35 -23.67 1.77
C HIS A 57 2.83 -24.21 3.12
N ASP A 58 2.98 -25.53 3.22
CA ASP A 58 2.84 -26.34 4.44
C ASP A 58 3.68 -25.97 5.69
N ASP A 59 4.61 -25.02 5.60
CA ASP A 59 5.42 -24.54 6.74
C ASP A 59 5.24 -23.06 7.09
N LYS A 60 4.46 -22.29 6.31
CA LYS A 60 4.34 -20.83 6.47
C LYS A 60 2.89 -20.38 6.39
N GLU A 61 2.42 -19.77 7.46
CA GLU A 61 1.13 -19.11 7.56
C GLU A 61 1.21 -17.85 8.43
N TRP A 62 0.19 -17.01 8.32
CA TRP A 62 0.06 -15.82 9.17
C TRP A 62 -0.33 -16.21 10.60
N GLU A 63 0.58 -15.99 11.55
CA GLU A 63 0.34 -16.14 12.98
C GLU A 63 -0.14 -14.82 13.59
N SER A 64 -1.17 -14.85 14.43
CA SER A 64 -1.64 -13.66 15.16
C SER A 64 -0.57 -13.18 16.15
N LEU A 65 -0.25 -11.88 16.11
CA LEU A 65 0.73 -11.26 17.01
C LEU A 65 0.08 -10.27 17.99
N ASP A 66 -0.79 -9.38 17.50
CA ASP A 66 -1.48 -8.38 18.32
C ASP A 66 -2.91 -8.20 17.79
N SER A 67 -3.87 -8.79 18.50
CA SER A 67 -5.28 -8.75 18.11
C SER A 67 -5.89 -7.34 18.21
N ALA A 68 -5.33 -6.45 19.04
CA ALA A 68 -5.82 -5.07 19.14
C ALA A 68 -5.49 -4.24 17.90
N LYS A 69 -4.49 -4.67 17.13
CA LYS A 69 -4.06 -4.05 15.86
C LYS A 69 -4.38 -4.90 14.63
N ASN A 70 -5.03 -6.05 14.83
CA ASN A 70 -5.15 -7.09 13.79
C ASN A 70 -3.81 -7.38 13.11
N GLU A 71 -2.74 -7.46 13.90
CA GLU A 71 -1.38 -7.71 13.43
C GLU A 71 -1.11 -9.19 13.39
N TYR A 72 -0.59 -9.62 12.25
CA TYR A 72 -0.14 -10.99 11.98
C TYR A 72 1.30 -10.96 11.51
N TYR A 73 2.02 -12.06 11.69
CA TYR A 73 3.37 -12.20 11.18
C TYR A 73 3.62 -13.61 10.64
N TYR A 74 4.64 -13.75 9.80
CA TYR A 74 5.20 -15.07 9.48
C TYR A 74 6.71 -14.96 9.28
N LYS A 75 7.41 -16.10 9.42
CA LYS A 75 8.86 -16.18 9.17
C LYS A 75 9.11 -16.38 7.68
N GLY A 76 9.67 -15.36 7.05
CA GLY A 76 10.04 -15.39 5.64
C GLY A 76 11.41 -16.01 5.41
N ASP A 77 11.67 -16.35 4.15
CA ASP A 77 13.01 -16.76 3.72
C ASP A 77 13.98 -15.57 3.73
N ASN A 78 15.27 -15.87 3.81
CA ASN A 78 16.31 -14.87 3.61
C ASN A 78 16.21 -14.29 2.20
N SER A 79 16.58 -13.01 2.06
CA SER A 79 16.56 -12.29 0.77
C SER A 79 17.87 -11.53 0.57
N LYS A 80 17.90 -10.64 -0.42
CA LYS A 80 19.01 -9.72 -0.66
C LYS A 80 18.51 -8.40 -1.22
N ALA A 81 19.27 -7.34 -0.96
CA ALA A 81 19.13 -6.03 -1.58
C ALA A 81 20.49 -5.59 -2.13
N GLY A 82 20.58 -5.47 -3.46
CA GLY A 82 21.86 -5.43 -4.17
C GLY A 82 22.78 -6.61 -3.77
N ILE A 83 23.97 -6.28 -3.25
CA ILE A 83 24.96 -7.26 -2.79
C ILE A 83 24.77 -7.69 -1.33
N PHE A 84 23.86 -7.05 -0.59
CA PHE A 84 23.68 -7.29 0.85
C PHE A 84 22.60 -8.34 1.10
N ALA A 85 22.97 -9.46 1.73
CA ALA A 85 22.02 -10.44 2.20
C ALA A 85 21.17 -9.89 3.35
N ILE A 86 19.90 -10.29 3.41
CA ILE A 86 18.96 -9.99 4.49
C ILE A 86 18.60 -11.31 5.17
N TYR A 87 19.02 -11.46 6.42
CA TYR A 87 18.80 -12.67 7.21
C TYR A 87 17.60 -12.55 8.15
N ASN A 88 17.02 -13.70 8.52
CA ASN A 88 15.97 -13.82 9.53
C ASN A 88 14.76 -12.92 9.22
N MET A 89 14.32 -12.91 7.96
CA MET A 89 13.20 -12.07 7.57
C MET A 89 11.91 -12.48 8.27
N LYS A 90 11.18 -11.49 8.75
CA LYS A 90 9.79 -11.65 9.20
C LYS A 90 8.94 -10.67 8.44
N TYR A 91 7.81 -11.13 7.92
CA TYR A 91 6.81 -10.26 7.32
C TYR A 91 5.68 -10.05 8.31
N TYR A 92 5.05 -8.89 8.22
CA TYR A 92 3.90 -8.53 9.04
C TYR A 92 2.77 -8.06 8.14
N GLN A 93 1.55 -8.40 8.54
CA GLN A 93 0.31 -7.98 7.89
C GLN A 93 -0.61 -7.38 8.95
N TYR A 94 -1.14 -6.19 8.68
CA TYR A 94 -2.17 -5.56 9.51
C TYR A 94 -3.47 -5.51 8.71
N ARG A 95 -4.53 -6.11 9.24
CA ARG A 95 -5.83 -6.17 8.56
C ARG A 95 -6.75 -5.08 9.09
N GLY A 96 -7.03 -4.07 8.28
CA GLY A 96 -7.95 -3.01 8.70
C GLY A 96 -7.37 -1.97 9.64
N TYR A 97 -6.05 -1.96 9.85
CA TYR A 97 -5.38 -1.12 10.83
C TYR A 97 -4.05 -0.61 10.25
N ASN A 98 -3.89 0.71 10.15
CA ASN A 98 -2.61 1.28 9.70
C ASN A 98 -1.65 1.36 10.90
N PRO A 99 -0.52 0.63 10.88
CA PRO A 99 0.41 0.59 12.02
C PRO A 99 1.15 1.91 12.27
N LEU A 100 1.13 2.85 11.32
CA LEU A 100 1.79 4.16 11.43
C LEU A 100 0.84 5.28 11.85
N TYR A 101 -0.45 4.99 11.96
CA TYR A 101 -1.46 5.92 12.45
C TYR A 101 -1.57 5.91 13.96
N THR A 102 -1.93 7.05 14.53
CA THR A 102 -2.41 7.12 15.91
C THR A 102 -3.73 6.35 16.07
N LYS A 103 -4.08 5.96 17.30
CA LYS A 103 -5.37 5.32 17.61
C LYS A 103 -6.55 6.17 17.14
N GLN A 104 -6.46 7.50 17.26
CA GLN A 104 -7.49 8.43 16.82
C GLN A 104 -7.69 8.39 15.30
N LEU A 105 -6.60 8.39 14.51
CA LEU A 105 -6.70 8.32 13.05
C LEU A 105 -7.23 6.95 12.58
N ASN A 106 -6.77 5.86 13.19
CA ASN A 106 -7.31 4.53 12.92
C ASN A 106 -8.82 4.46 13.22
N SER A 107 -9.27 5.06 14.32
CA SER A 107 -10.70 5.13 14.64
C SER A 107 -11.48 5.97 13.64
N LYS A 108 -10.99 7.16 13.29
CA LYS A 108 -11.60 8.09 12.34
C LYS A 108 -11.81 7.46 10.95
N TYR A 109 -10.81 6.72 10.44
CA TYR A 109 -10.85 6.12 9.10
C TYR A 109 -11.19 4.62 9.10
N SER A 110 -11.64 4.07 10.23
CA SER A 110 -11.87 2.63 10.42
C SER A 110 -12.71 1.96 9.32
N ASN A 111 -13.77 2.62 8.84
CA ASN A 111 -14.61 2.07 7.76
C ASN A 111 -13.87 1.88 6.45
N MET A 112 -13.04 2.85 6.06
CA MET A 112 -12.20 2.72 4.85
C MET A 112 -11.06 1.74 5.08
N LEU A 113 -10.40 1.83 6.24
CA LEU A 113 -9.24 1.00 6.56
C LEU A 113 -9.55 -0.49 6.53
N LYS A 114 -10.77 -0.95 6.89
CA LYS A 114 -11.19 -2.37 6.83
C LYS A 114 -10.88 -3.08 5.52
N ARG A 115 -10.81 -2.35 4.41
CA ARG A 115 -10.50 -2.89 3.08
C ARG A 115 -8.99 -3.07 2.84
N PHE A 116 -8.14 -2.44 3.64
CA PHE A 116 -6.70 -2.37 3.43
C PHE A 116 -5.94 -3.34 4.31
N TYR A 117 -5.02 -4.08 3.67
CA TYR A 117 -4.00 -4.86 4.36
C TYR A 117 -2.66 -4.15 4.21
N PHE A 118 -1.99 -3.88 5.33
CA PHE A 118 -0.71 -3.17 5.39
C PHE A 118 0.41 -4.15 5.60
N TYR A 119 1.48 -4.02 4.84
CA TYR A 119 2.61 -4.95 4.87
C TYR A 119 3.90 -4.24 5.24
N ARG A 120 4.69 -4.87 6.11
CA ARG A 120 6.07 -4.48 6.43
C ARG A 120 6.92 -5.74 6.61
N PHE A 121 8.24 -5.57 6.67
CA PHE A 121 9.14 -6.66 7.07
C PHE A 121 10.19 -6.19 8.07
N SER A 122 10.71 -7.13 8.85
CA SER A 122 11.94 -6.96 9.63
C SER A 122 12.98 -7.99 9.22
N GLY A 123 14.26 -7.72 9.52
CA GLY A 123 15.37 -8.61 9.18
C GLY A 123 16.73 -8.07 9.62
N LYS A 124 17.80 -8.74 9.21
CA LYS A 124 19.19 -8.34 9.47
C LYS A 124 19.99 -8.19 8.17
N GLY A 125 20.21 -6.95 7.74
CA GLY A 125 21.06 -6.62 6.59
C GLY A 125 22.54 -6.92 6.88
N ALA A 126 23.17 -7.71 6.01
CA ALA A 126 24.52 -8.26 6.19
C ALA A 126 24.74 -8.94 7.57
N GLY A 127 23.67 -9.40 8.22
CA GLY A 127 23.71 -9.97 9.57
C GLY A 127 23.89 -8.97 10.72
N LEU A 128 24.17 -7.69 10.43
CA LEU A 128 24.56 -6.68 11.41
C LEU A 128 23.54 -5.55 11.58
N ILE A 129 22.85 -5.17 10.50
CA ILE A 129 21.99 -4.00 10.47
C ILE A 129 20.54 -4.45 10.71
N ALA A 130 19.93 -4.00 11.80
CA ALA A 130 18.51 -4.23 12.02
C ALA A 130 17.70 -3.48 10.96
N LEU A 131 16.83 -4.20 10.26
CA LEU A 131 15.89 -3.65 9.29
C LEU A 131 14.47 -3.78 9.84
N ASP A 132 13.68 -2.72 9.70
CA ASP A 132 12.24 -2.72 9.91
C ASP A 132 11.64 -1.72 8.91
N ASN A 133 11.07 -2.24 7.81
CA ASN A 133 10.68 -1.43 6.66
C ASN A 133 9.21 -1.63 6.34
N SER A 134 8.48 -0.52 6.24
CA SER A 134 7.15 -0.52 5.63
C SER A 134 7.28 -0.84 4.14
N LEU A 135 6.36 -1.65 3.63
CA LEU A 135 6.33 -2.04 2.23
C LEU A 135 5.22 -1.26 1.51
N VAL A 136 4.00 -1.80 1.57
CA VAL A 136 2.85 -1.26 0.85
C VAL A 136 1.55 -1.54 1.61
N ALA A 137 0.51 -0.79 1.28
CA ALA A 137 -0.87 -1.11 1.63
C ALA A 137 -1.59 -1.61 0.37
N VAL A 138 -2.40 -2.65 0.51
CA VAL A 138 -3.22 -3.17 -0.59
C VAL A 138 -4.68 -2.98 -0.23
N ASP A 139 -5.44 -2.28 -1.09
CA ASP A 139 -6.90 -2.35 -1.02
C ASP A 139 -7.32 -3.72 -1.55
N THR A 140 -7.73 -4.60 -0.64
CA THR A 140 -8.15 -5.96 -0.98
C THR A 140 -9.38 -5.99 -1.88
N TYR A 141 -10.18 -4.92 -1.93
CA TYR A 141 -11.35 -4.82 -2.79
C TYR A 141 -10.97 -4.43 -4.23
N SER A 142 -10.38 -3.25 -4.44
CA SER A 142 -9.99 -2.79 -5.80
C SER A 142 -8.69 -3.41 -6.33
N LYS A 143 -7.95 -4.12 -5.48
CA LYS A 143 -6.65 -4.74 -5.77
C LYS A 143 -5.52 -3.75 -6.04
N TYR A 144 -5.75 -2.46 -5.79
CA TYR A 144 -4.73 -1.43 -5.93
C TYR A 144 -3.75 -1.42 -4.76
N VAL A 145 -2.51 -1.05 -5.06
CA VAL A 145 -1.38 -0.94 -4.14
C VAL A 145 -1.10 0.53 -3.86
N TYR A 146 -0.85 0.87 -2.60
CA TYR A 146 -0.64 2.24 -2.11
C TYR A 146 0.59 2.32 -1.21
N ILE A 147 1.14 3.52 -1.13
CA ILE A 147 2.16 3.86 -0.14
C ILE A 147 1.47 4.46 1.07
N TYR A 148 1.73 3.86 2.24
CA TYR A 148 1.16 4.31 3.51
C TYR A 148 2.23 4.79 4.49
N GLY A 149 3.51 4.49 4.23
CA GLY A 149 4.62 4.81 5.10
C GLY A 149 5.79 5.38 4.33
N MET A 150 6.52 6.29 4.98
CA MET A 150 7.78 6.84 4.49
C MET A 150 8.84 6.84 5.59
N PRO A 151 10.14 6.74 5.27
CA PRO A 151 11.19 6.95 6.24
C PRO A 151 11.13 8.37 6.81
N ILE A 152 11.13 8.50 8.13
CA ILE A 152 11.25 9.79 8.84
C ILE A 152 12.63 9.96 9.49
N ARG A 153 13.38 8.86 9.58
CA ARG A 153 14.77 8.86 10.00
C ARG A 153 15.53 7.79 9.26
N GLU A 154 16.71 8.14 8.77
CA GLU A 154 17.57 7.27 7.98
C GLU A 154 19.01 7.36 8.49
N LYS A 155 19.79 6.33 8.19
CA LYS A 155 21.24 6.33 8.43
C LYS A 155 21.96 5.77 7.21
N VAL A 156 23.00 6.47 6.78
CA VAL A 156 23.91 5.96 5.74
C VAL A 156 24.74 4.82 6.33
N THR A 157 24.63 3.64 5.73
CA THR A 157 25.43 2.46 6.06
C THR A 157 25.95 1.83 4.78
N PHE A 158 27.27 1.62 4.68
CA PHE A 158 27.93 1.14 3.45
C PHE A 158 27.54 1.95 2.18
N GLY A 159 27.37 3.28 2.32
CA GLY A 159 27.01 4.16 1.22
C GLY A 159 25.53 4.12 0.80
N VAL A 160 24.69 3.36 1.52
CA VAL A 160 23.24 3.25 1.25
C VAL A 160 22.45 3.86 2.41
N ASP A 161 21.40 4.62 2.10
CA ASP A 161 20.44 5.08 3.11
C ASP A 161 19.60 3.90 3.62
N VAL A 162 19.69 3.62 4.92
CA VAL A 162 18.89 2.60 5.58
C VAL A 162 17.83 3.30 6.46
N PRO A 163 16.52 3.06 6.20
CA PRO A 163 15.46 3.55 7.07
C PRO A 163 15.60 2.99 8.49
N LEU A 164 15.61 3.90 9.48
CA LEU A 164 15.63 3.57 10.90
C LEU A 164 14.24 3.69 11.53
N GLU A 165 13.39 4.53 10.94
CA GLU A 165 12.09 4.87 11.49
C GLU A 165 11.13 5.27 10.38
N TRP A 166 9.87 4.88 10.53
CA TRP A 166 8.82 5.10 9.54
C TRP A 166 7.68 5.91 10.15
N GLY A 167 7.18 6.86 9.37
CA GLY A 167 5.99 7.64 9.67
C GLY A 167 4.92 7.43 8.60
N ALA A 168 3.66 7.68 8.95
CA ALA A 168 2.58 7.63 7.97
C ALA A 168 2.81 8.68 6.87
N ALA A 169 2.82 8.24 5.61
CA ALA A 169 3.26 9.08 4.49
C ALA A 169 2.37 10.32 4.31
N ASP A 170 1.07 10.15 4.46
CA ASP A 170 0.09 11.23 4.34
C ASP A 170 0.17 12.27 5.46
N THR A 171 0.38 11.88 6.72
CA THR A 171 0.49 12.84 7.82
C THR A 171 1.84 13.56 7.82
N ASN A 172 2.91 12.88 7.43
CA ASN A 172 4.26 13.46 7.40
C ASN A 172 4.50 14.32 6.15
N MET A 173 3.73 14.13 5.08
CA MET A 173 3.73 15.02 3.92
C MET A 173 2.76 16.20 4.04
N ALA A 174 1.70 16.08 4.85
CA ALA A 174 0.69 17.12 4.95
C ALA A 174 1.28 18.42 5.51
N SER A 175 1.10 19.52 4.76
CA SER A 175 1.36 20.88 5.23
C SER A 175 0.04 21.56 5.56
N GLY A 176 -0.33 21.64 6.83
CA GLY A 176 -1.52 22.38 7.27
C GLY A 176 -2.85 21.69 6.92
N LYS A 177 -3.76 22.39 6.24
CA LYS A 177 -5.16 21.96 6.01
C LYS A 177 -5.34 20.93 4.87
N ASP A 178 -4.28 20.62 4.13
CA ASP A 178 -4.32 19.75 2.95
C ASP A 178 -4.10 18.27 3.26
N PHE A 179 -4.43 17.84 4.49
CA PHE A 179 -4.35 16.42 4.85
C PHE A 179 -5.31 15.61 3.99
N MET A 180 -4.74 14.68 3.24
CA MET A 180 -5.46 13.70 2.44
C MET A 180 -4.99 12.31 2.86
N PRO A 181 -5.88 11.37 3.25
CA PRO A 181 -5.49 10.01 3.59
C PRO A 181 -4.72 9.32 2.46
N PHE A 182 -3.80 8.42 2.81
CA PHE A 182 -2.93 7.73 1.84
C PHE A 182 -3.69 7.08 0.66
N TYR A 183 -4.89 6.56 0.90
CA TYR A 183 -5.69 5.90 -0.12
C TYR A 183 -6.33 6.88 -1.11
N MET A 184 -6.39 8.18 -0.80
CA MET A 184 -6.91 9.19 -1.71
C MET A 184 -5.86 9.70 -2.71
N TYR A 185 -4.59 9.30 -2.57
CA TYR A 185 -3.56 9.49 -3.59
C TYR A 185 -3.70 8.48 -4.73
N ASP A 186 -2.93 8.64 -5.80
CA ASP A 186 -2.94 7.69 -6.90
C ASP A 186 -2.30 6.36 -6.46
N PRO A 187 -2.87 5.21 -6.85
CA PRO A 187 -2.26 3.92 -6.57
C PRO A 187 -0.92 3.78 -7.30
N VAL A 188 0.02 3.06 -6.68
CA VAL A 188 1.37 2.82 -7.21
C VAL A 188 1.48 1.51 -7.98
N GLY A 189 0.40 0.73 -8.02
CA GLY A 189 0.36 -0.55 -8.69
C GLY A 189 -0.94 -1.30 -8.43
N HIS A 190 -1.00 -2.56 -8.87
CA HIS A 190 -2.12 -3.46 -8.61
C HIS A 190 -1.66 -4.92 -8.46
N VAL A 191 -2.52 -5.73 -7.84
CA VAL A 191 -2.31 -7.17 -7.63
C VAL A 191 -3.18 -7.97 -8.59
N ASN A 192 -2.62 -8.97 -9.26
CA ASN A 192 -3.35 -9.87 -10.14
C ASN A 192 -3.84 -11.13 -9.41
N GLU A 193 -4.76 -11.86 -10.04
CA GLU A 193 -5.35 -13.06 -9.44
C GLU A 193 -4.35 -14.18 -9.16
N ASP A 194 -3.26 -14.24 -9.93
CA ASP A 194 -2.16 -15.19 -9.74
C ASP A 194 -1.18 -14.77 -8.63
N GLY A 195 -1.45 -13.66 -7.95
CA GLY A 195 -0.61 -13.09 -6.90
C GLY A 195 0.56 -12.23 -7.42
N SER A 196 0.73 -12.08 -8.73
CA SER A 196 1.72 -11.14 -9.27
C SER A 196 1.33 -9.69 -8.93
N VAL A 197 2.33 -8.85 -8.66
CA VAL A 197 2.11 -7.42 -8.38
C VAL A 197 2.77 -6.59 -9.47
N VAL A 198 1.98 -5.74 -10.11
CA VAL A 198 2.44 -4.79 -11.11
C VAL A 198 2.61 -3.43 -10.43
N LEU A 199 3.85 -2.99 -10.28
CA LEU A 199 4.17 -1.62 -9.86
C LEU A 199 4.31 -0.72 -11.10
N TYR A 200 3.73 0.48 -11.04
CA TYR A 200 3.81 1.45 -12.13
C TYR A 200 5.19 2.10 -12.21
N ASP A 201 5.63 2.45 -13.42
CA ASP A 201 6.99 2.92 -13.64
C ASP A 201 7.28 4.24 -12.94
N GLN A 202 6.30 5.14 -12.88
CA GLN A 202 6.39 6.39 -12.10
C GLN A 202 6.77 6.15 -10.63
N TYR A 203 6.31 5.03 -10.05
CA TYR A 203 6.67 4.65 -8.69
C TYR A 203 8.06 4.02 -8.62
N LYS A 204 8.42 3.14 -9.55
CA LYS A 204 9.79 2.56 -9.59
C LYS A 204 10.84 3.65 -9.76
N GLU A 205 10.58 4.63 -10.62
CA GLU A 205 11.45 5.78 -10.85
C GLU A 205 11.55 6.69 -9.63
N SER A 206 10.47 6.83 -8.84
CA SER A 206 10.53 7.67 -7.63
C SER A 206 11.46 7.10 -6.57
N PHE A 207 11.72 5.78 -6.55
CA PHE A 207 12.70 5.16 -5.64
C PHE A 207 14.14 5.56 -5.92
N LEU A 208 14.43 5.98 -7.16
CA LEU A 208 15.74 6.44 -7.57
C LEU A 208 16.01 7.90 -7.17
N ASP A 209 14.98 8.61 -6.71
CA ASP A 209 15.05 10.00 -6.26
C ASP A 209 14.77 10.06 -4.75
N LYS A 210 15.79 10.38 -3.95
CA LYS A 210 15.68 10.46 -2.48
C LYS A 210 14.57 11.40 -2.00
N GLU A 211 14.30 12.47 -2.74
CA GLU A 211 13.28 13.44 -2.38
C GLU A 211 11.87 12.99 -2.76
N LYS A 212 11.73 11.98 -3.61
CA LYS A 212 10.42 11.48 -4.09
C LYS A 212 10.09 10.07 -3.60
N ARG A 213 11.08 9.27 -3.19
CA ARG A 213 10.87 7.90 -2.74
C ARG A 213 9.90 7.86 -1.56
N TYR A 214 9.01 6.86 -1.56
CA TYR A 214 7.97 6.66 -0.53
C TYR A 214 6.97 7.81 -0.35
N LYS A 215 6.89 8.77 -1.30
CA LYS A 215 5.89 9.83 -1.25
C LYS A 215 4.71 9.50 -2.18
N PRO A 216 3.47 9.39 -1.66
CA PRO A 216 2.28 9.33 -2.49
C PRO A 216 2.21 10.52 -3.46
N VAL A 217 1.77 10.25 -4.69
CA VAL A 217 1.62 11.27 -5.74
C VAL A 217 0.14 11.42 -6.08
N PHE A 218 -0.26 12.63 -6.46
CA PHE A 218 -1.62 12.94 -6.83
C PHE A 218 -1.66 13.59 -8.21
N ASN A 219 -1.96 12.80 -9.24
CA ASN A 219 -2.09 13.24 -10.63
C ASN A 219 -3.54 13.18 -11.13
N ASN A 220 -4.52 13.30 -10.23
CA ASN A 220 -5.95 13.20 -10.56
C ASN A 220 -6.42 11.83 -11.07
N LYS A 221 -5.74 10.73 -10.71
CA LYS A 221 -6.13 9.36 -11.07
C LYS A 221 -6.67 8.54 -9.89
N SER A 222 -6.72 9.12 -8.71
CA SER A 222 -7.31 8.52 -7.51
C SER A 222 -8.74 8.06 -7.76
N ILE A 223 -9.03 6.86 -7.29
CA ILE A 223 -10.32 6.19 -7.45
C ILE A 223 -11.28 6.44 -6.28
N TYR A 224 -10.88 7.13 -5.22
CA TYR A 224 -11.74 7.36 -4.03
C TYR A 224 -12.20 8.81 -3.89
N ARG A 225 -12.47 9.48 -5.00
CA ARG A 225 -12.99 10.86 -5.01
C ARG A 225 -14.52 10.91 -5.04
#